data_AF-A0A6L6YCW3-F1
#
_entry.id   AF-A0A6L6YCW3-F1
#
_cell.length_a   1.000
_cell.length_b   1.000
_cell.length_c   1.000
_cell.angle_alpha   90.00
_cell.angle_beta   90.00
_cell.angle_gamma   90.00
#
_symmetry.space_group_name_H-M   'P 1'
#
loop_
_entity.id
_entity.type
_entity.pdbx_description
1 polymer ?
#
loop_
_entity_poly.entity_id
_entity_poly.type
_entity_poly.pdbx_seq_one_letter_code
_entity_poly.pdbx_strand_id
1 'polypeptide(L)'
;MSTEIRIASDATAADNAPFEHPWQAQIFSLIVYLHQVGQFSWKAWVDVFSEEIKASPLREGESINDAYYRQWVSAAEKMLFSLELTGKEDMTRRTDEWRQAYLNTPHGMPVALISATCAPAHNHHHPALRVPVAVSPASAGLKP
;
A
#
# COMPACT_ATOMS: atom_id res chain seq x y z
N MET A 1 -33.31 -2.45 -39.33
CA MET A 1 -32.12 -1.60 -39.29
C MET A 1 -31.60 -1.61 -37.87
N SER A 2 -30.55 -2.39 -37.63
CA SER A 2 -29.95 -2.58 -36.30
C SER A 2 -29.08 -1.36 -35.96
N THR A 3 -29.38 -0.72 -34.84
CA THR A 3 -28.50 0.30 -34.25
C THR A 3 -27.73 -0.37 -33.13
N GLU A 4 -26.45 -0.64 -33.34
CA GLU A 4 -25.54 -1.08 -32.29
C GLU A 4 -25.32 0.07 -31.30
N ILE A 5 -25.70 -0.13 -30.04
CA ILE A 5 -25.28 0.73 -28.94
C ILE A 5 -23.87 0.30 -28.56
N ARG A 6 -22.88 1.09 -28.98
CA ARG A 6 -21.51 1.03 -28.43
C ARG A 6 -21.57 1.56 -27.00
N ILE A 7 -21.41 0.69 -26.00
CA ILE A 7 -21.10 1.12 -24.64
C ILE A 7 -19.68 1.68 -24.70
N ALA A 8 -19.56 3.00 -24.61
CA ALA A 8 -18.29 3.65 -24.33
C ALA A 8 -17.81 3.15 -22.96
N SER A 9 -16.69 2.42 -22.99
CA SER A 9 -16.03 1.86 -21.81
C SER A 9 -15.73 2.96 -20.80
N ASP A 10 -16.19 2.72 -19.58
CA ASP A 10 -15.65 3.12 -18.28
C ASP A 10 -14.22 3.70 -18.29
N ALA A 11 -14.08 4.97 -18.64
CA ALA A 11 -12.80 5.69 -18.67
C ALA A 11 -12.76 6.88 -17.70
N THR A 12 -13.62 6.92 -16.68
CA THR A 12 -13.80 8.14 -15.86
C THR A 12 -13.46 8.01 -14.38
N ALA A 13 -13.34 6.79 -13.84
CA ALA A 13 -13.02 6.61 -12.41
C ALA A 13 -11.52 6.39 -12.14
N ALA A 14 -10.83 5.59 -12.97
CA ALA A 14 -9.41 5.29 -12.78
C ALA A 14 -8.50 6.50 -13.07
N ASP A 15 -8.83 7.31 -14.08
CA ASP A 15 -8.03 8.48 -14.49
C ASP A 15 -8.06 9.64 -13.48
N ASN A 16 -8.91 9.57 -12.45
CA ASN A 16 -9.06 10.60 -11.42
C ASN A 16 -8.70 10.10 -10.00
N ALA A 17 -8.12 8.90 -9.86
CA ALA A 17 -7.72 8.39 -8.56
C ALA A 17 -6.52 9.22 -8.01
N PRO A 18 -6.59 9.75 -6.77
CA PRO A 18 -5.50 10.55 -6.20
C PRO A 18 -4.23 9.74 -5.87
N PHE A 19 -4.32 8.41 -5.94
CA PHE A 19 -3.23 7.47 -5.69
C PHE A 19 -3.23 6.40 -6.79
N GLU A 20 -2.07 6.11 -7.38
CA GLU A 20 -1.90 5.07 -8.40
C GLU A 20 -1.83 3.66 -7.79
N HIS A 21 -1.40 3.57 -6.53
CA HIS A 21 -1.31 2.30 -5.81
C HIS A 21 -1.90 2.42 -4.40
N PRO A 22 -2.56 1.36 -3.88
CA PRO A 22 -3.16 1.39 -2.54
C PRO A 22 -2.17 1.72 -1.42
N TRP A 23 -0.91 1.29 -1.55
CA TRP A 23 0.13 1.55 -0.55
C TRP A 23 0.49 3.04 -0.43
N GLN A 24 0.27 3.84 -1.48
CA GLN A 24 0.54 5.28 -1.46
C GLN A 24 -0.42 6.00 -0.48
N ALA A 25 -1.70 5.60 -0.47
CA ALA A 25 -2.66 6.10 0.51
C ALA A 25 -2.32 5.64 1.94
N GLN A 26 -1.78 4.42 2.09
CA GLN A 26 -1.40 3.88 3.40
C GLN A 26 -0.24 4.66 4.02
N ILE A 27 0.84 4.92 3.27
CA ILE A 27 1.98 5.68 3.80
C ILE A 27 1.60 7.14 4.09
N PHE A 28 0.79 7.75 3.21
CA PHE A 28 0.26 9.10 3.43
C PHE A 28 -0.55 9.18 4.73
N SER A 29 -1.52 8.27 4.91
CA SER A 29 -2.37 8.27 6.10
C SER A 29 -1.61 8.00 7.39
N LEU A 30 -0.56 7.16 7.35
CA LEU A 30 0.31 6.92 8.50
C LEU A 30 1.00 8.20 8.98
N ILE A 31 1.62 8.96 8.06
CA ILE A 31 2.29 10.23 8.38
C ILE A 31 1.29 11.27 8.91
N VAL A 32 0.13 11.40 8.25
CA VAL A 32 -0.92 12.32 8.72
C VAL A 32 -1.40 11.94 10.12
N TYR A 33 -1.61 10.65 10.39
CA TYR A 33 -2.04 10.17 11.70
C TYR A 33 -1.00 10.47 12.79
N LEU A 34 0.28 10.17 12.55
CA LEU A 34 1.36 10.43 13.51
C LEU A 34 1.47 11.92 13.85
N HIS A 35 1.28 12.80 12.85
CA HIS A 35 1.18 14.24 13.08
C HIS A 35 -0.04 14.60 13.93
N GLN A 36 -1.22 14.06 13.61
CA GLN A 36 -2.46 14.33 14.34
C GLN A 36 -2.38 13.91 15.81
N VAL A 37 -1.68 12.82 16.12
CA VAL A 37 -1.45 12.36 17.50
C VAL A 37 -0.25 13.02 18.17
N GLY A 38 0.38 14.00 17.52
CA GLY A 38 1.40 14.86 18.11
C GLY A 38 2.81 14.26 18.20
N GLN A 39 3.11 13.20 17.44
CA GLN A 39 4.45 12.59 17.45
C GLN A 39 5.51 13.53 16.85
N PHE A 40 5.12 14.38 15.91
CA PHE A 40 5.98 15.42 15.34
C PHE A 40 5.15 16.61 14.84
N SER A 41 5.81 17.75 14.59
CA SER A 41 5.19 18.90 13.94
C SER A 41 5.22 18.78 12.42
N TRP A 42 4.21 19.27 11.71
CA TRP A 42 4.21 19.25 10.23
C TRP A 42 5.45 19.90 9.62
N LYS A 43 6.00 20.94 10.27
CA LYS A 43 7.26 21.57 9.86
C LYS A 43 8.42 20.58 9.86
N ALA A 44 8.55 19.75 10.91
CA ALA A 44 9.59 18.73 10.98
C ALA A 44 9.46 17.69 9.85
N TRP A 45 8.23 17.32 9.47
CA TRP A 45 7.98 16.47 8.30
C TRP A 45 8.43 17.13 7.00
N VAL A 46 8.05 18.39 6.78
CA VAL A 46 8.46 19.14 5.57
C VAL A 46 9.99 19.24 5.48
N ASP A 47 10.67 19.47 6.61
CA ASP A 47 12.14 19.52 6.67
C ASP A 47 12.75 18.17 6.19
N VAL A 48 12.34 17.04 6.79
CA VAL A 48 12.83 15.69 6.42
C VAL A 48 12.50 15.33 4.98
N PHE A 49 11.26 15.58 4.54
CA PHE A 49 10.82 15.21 3.20
C PHE A 49 11.51 16.05 2.10
N SER A 50 11.69 17.35 2.34
CA SER A 50 12.37 18.23 1.39
C SER A 50 13.85 17.89 1.25
N GLU A 51 14.51 17.48 2.34
CA GLU A 51 15.87 16.95 2.29
C GLU A 51 15.95 15.65 1.47
N GLU A 52 14.98 14.75 1.62
CA GLU A 52 14.92 13.51 0.85
C GLU A 52 14.72 13.75 -0.64
N ILE A 53 13.82 14.66 -1.03
CA ILE A 53 13.62 15.04 -2.43
C ILE A 53 14.93 15.51 -3.07
N LYS A 54 15.71 16.33 -2.35
CA LYS A 54 17.00 16.83 -2.83
C LYS A 54 18.06 15.74 -2.93
N ALA A 55 18.10 14.82 -1.98
CA ALA A 55 19.10 13.76 -1.92
C ALA A 55 18.83 12.62 -2.92
N SER A 56 17.57 12.43 -3.31
CA SER A 56 17.13 11.24 -4.03
C SER A 56 16.38 11.59 -5.33
N PRO A 57 17.05 12.21 -6.33
CA PRO A 57 16.42 12.70 -7.55
C PRO A 57 15.78 11.59 -8.41
N LEU A 58 15.05 12.01 -9.45
CA LEU A 58 14.43 11.13 -10.44
C LEU A 58 15.49 10.23 -11.11
N ARG A 59 15.20 8.92 -11.19
CA ARG A 59 16.08 7.95 -11.83
C ARG A 59 15.73 7.80 -13.32
N GLU A 60 16.68 7.32 -14.11
CA GLU A 60 16.43 7.02 -15.52
C GLU A 60 15.34 5.94 -15.66
N GLY A 61 14.32 6.23 -16.47
CA GLY A 61 13.18 5.33 -16.69
C GLY A 61 12.14 5.29 -15.55
N GLU A 62 12.33 6.04 -14.47
CA GLU A 62 11.36 6.17 -13.37
C GLU A 62 10.30 7.23 -13.73
N SER A 63 9.04 6.97 -13.40
CA SER A 63 8.00 7.99 -13.54
C SER A 63 8.13 9.06 -12.45
N ILE A 64 7.55 10.24 -12.67
CA ILE A 64 7.52 11.30 -11.64
C ILE A 64 6.80 10.80 -10.38
N ASN A 65 5.71 10.05 -10.54
CA ASN A 65 4.93 9.55 -9.42
C ASN A 65 5.69 8.47 -8.62
N ASP A 66 6.39 7.56 -9.31
CA ASP A 66 7.25 6.56 -8.66
C ASP A 66 8.37 7.21 -7.85
N ALA A 67 9.04 8.21 -8.43
CA ALA A 67 10.08 8.96 -7.71
C ALA A 67 9.51 9.67 -6.49
N TYR A 68 8.36 10.34 -6.63
CA TYR A 68 7.71 11.07 -5.55
C TYR A 68 7.33 10.14 -4.39
N TYR A 69 6.71 8.99 -4.68
CA TYR A 69 6.31 8.08 -3.61
C TYR A 69 7.47 7.25 -3.04
N ARG A 70 8.52 6.98 -3.82
CA ARG A 70 9.78 6.45 -3.29
C ARG A 70 10.41 7.41 -2.28
N GLN A 71 10.44 8.70 -2.59
CA GLN A 71 10.94 9.73 -1.67
C GLN A 71 10.06 9.83 -0.41
N TRP A 72 8.73 9.73 -0.56
CA TRP A 72 7.80 9.67 0.57
C TRP A 72 8.11 8.52 1.53
N VAL A 73 8.29 7.31 1.00
CA VAL A 73 8.60 6.13 1.83
C VAL A 73 9.93 6.32 2.54
N SER A 74 10.98 6.73 1.82
CA SER A 74 12.30 6.98 2.41
C SER A 74 12.26 8.04 3.52
N ALA A 75 11.55 9.16 3.30
CA ALA A 75 11.35 10.19 4.31
C ALA A 75 10.53 9.69 5.51
N ALA A 76 9.51 8.86 5.27
CA ALA A 76 8.70 8.25 6.32
C ALA A 76 9.54 7.33 7.21
N GLU A 77 10.39 6.48 6.62
CA GLU A 77 11.33 5.64 7.36
C GLU A 77 12.27 6.47 8.22
N LYS A 78 12.87 7.53 7.66
CA LYS A 78 13.73 8.46 8.41
C LYS A 78 13.00 9.12 9.58
N MET A 79 11.75 9.53 9.38
CA MET A 79 10.92 10.10 10.44
C MET A 79 10.61 9.07 11.53
N LEU A 80 10.26 7.83 11.16
CA LEU A 80 9.99 6.78 12.14
C LEU A 80 11.25 6.41 12.95
N PHE A 81 12.43 6.43 12.33
CA PHE A 81 13.70 6.24 13.02
C PHE A 81 14.04 7.39 13.96
N SER A 82 13.82 8.65 13.56
CA SER A 82 14.09 9.81 14.43
C SER A 82 13.17 9.87 15.65
N LEU A 83 11.98 9.26 15.54
CA LEU A 83 11.02 9.12 16.63
C LEU A 83 11.22 7.84 17.46
N GLU A 84 12.23 7.01 17.13
CA GLU A 84 12.51 5.73 17.79
C GLU A 84 11.32 4.75 17.80
N LEU A 85 10.39 4.87 16.85
CA LEU A 85 9.20 4.00 16.76
C LEU A 85 9.51 2.63 16.14
N THR A 86 10.63 2.53 15.42
CA THR A 86 11.14 1.29 14.82
C THR A 86 12.63 1.44 14.56
N GLY A 87 13.35 0.31 14.42
CA GLY A 87 14.73 0.27 13.97
C GLY A 87 14.88 -0.26 12.54
N LYS A 88 16.06 -0.05 11.95
CA LYS A 88 16.44 -0.65 10.65
C LYS A 88 16.32 -2.17 10.68
N GLU A 89 16.72 -2.80 11.79
CA GLU A 89 16.64 -4.24 11.96
C GLU A 89 15.18 -4.72 12.00
N ASP A 90 14.30 -4.01 12.69
CA ASP A 90 12.87 -4.32 12.72
C ASP A 90 12.22 -4.21 11.33
N MET A 91 12.53 -3.16 10.57
CA MET A 91 12.02 -3.00 9.20
C MET A 91 12.53 -4.10 8.28
N THR A 92 13.82 -4.45 8.40
CA THR A 92 14.43 -5.54 7.63
C THR A 92 13.74 -6.86 7.95
N ARG A 93 13.64 -7.19 9.25
CA ARG A 93 12.96 -8.39 9.72
C ARG A 93 11.51 -8.45 9.25
N ARG A 94 10.76 -7.35 9.36
CA ARG A 94 9.35 -7.32 8.92
C ARG A 94 9.22 -7.49 7.41
N THR A 95 10.13 -6.92 6.63
CA THR A 95 10.17 -7.09 5.17
C THR A 95 10.42 -8.55 4.80
N ASP A 96 11.37 -9.19 5.48
CA ASP A 96 11.68 -10.60 5.27
C ASP A 96 10.52 -11.51 5.70
N GLU A 97 9.86 -11.23 6.83
CA GLU A 97 8.66 -11.96 7.26
C GLU A 97 7.55 -11.87 6.19
N TRP A 98 7.27 -10.69 5.63
CA TRP A 98 6.30 -10.58 4.54
C TRP A 98 6.72 -11.31 3.27
N ARG A 99 8.01 -11.31 2.94
CA ARG A 99 8.55 -12.12 1.83
C ARG A 99 8.32 -13.60 2.07
N GLN A 100 8.63 -14.11 3.27
CA GLN A 100 8.38 -15.51 3.63
C GLN A 100 6.89 -15.84 3.63
N ALA A 101 6.04 -14.95 4.14
CA ALA A 101 4.60 -15.12 4.10
C ALA A 101 4.09 -15.27 2.67
N TYR A 102 4.57 -14.46 1.73
CA TYR A 102 4.24 -14.58 0.31
C TYR A 102 4.67 -15.94 -0.27
N LEU A 103 5.93 -16.35 -0.03
CA LEU A 103 6.47 -17.62 -0.54
C LEU A 103 5.76 -18.86 0.03
N ASN A 104 5.33 -18.80 1.30
CA ASN A 104 4.65 -19.91 1.97
C ASN A 104 3.14 -19.95 1.70
N THR A 105 2.56 -18.91 1.10
CA THR A 105 1.12 -18.84 0.80
C THR A 105 0.82 -19.61 -0.48
N PRO A 106 -0.02 -20.67 -0.44
CA PRO A 106 -0.43 -21.39 -1.65
C PRO A 106 -1.12 -20.46 -2.65
N HIS A 107 -0.92 -20.72 -3.96
CA HIS A 107 -1.56 -19.93 -5.01
C HIS A 107 -3.08 -19.87 -4.84
N GLY A 108 -3.65 -18.68 -4.99
CA GLY A 108 -5.08 -18.42 -4.84
C GLY A 108 -5.53 -18.17 -3.39
N MET A 109 -4.65 -18.28 -2.39
CA MET A 109 -4.94 -17.92 -1.01
C MET A 109 -4.45 -16.50 -0.68
N PRO A 110 -5.12 -15.78 0.24
CA PRO A 110 -4.66 -14.47 0.69
C PRO A 110 -3.35 -14.59 1.48
N VAL A 111 -2.43 -13.65 1.27
CA VAL A 111 -1.16 -13.58 2.01
C VAL A 111 -1.43 -13.03 3.40
N ALA A 112 -1.05 -13.79 4.42
CA ALA A 112 -1.14 -13.39 5.81
C ALA A 112 0.23 -13.51 6.50
N LEU A 113 0.58 -12.55 7.35
CA LEU A 113 1.91 -12.50 7.98
C LEU A 113 2.23 -13.76 8.82
N ILE A 114 1.21 -14.43 9.37
CA ILE A 114 1.37 -15.71 10.09
C ILE A 114 1.97 -16.82 9.22
N SER A 115 1.81 -16.74 7.89
CA SER A 115 2.43 -17.66 6.94
C SER A 115 3.95 -17.54 6.91
N ALA A 116 4.54 -16.44 7.40
CA ALA A 116 6.00 -16.30 7.52
C ALA A 116 6.61 -17.36 8.47
N THR A 117 5.86 -17.71 9.52
CA THR A 117 6.26 -18.65 10.56
C THR A 117 5.74 -20.07 10.34
N CYS A 118 5.00 -20.31 9.26
CA CYS A 118 4.37 -21.60 8.96
C CYS A 118 4.87 -22.10 7.59
N ALA A 119 5.54 -23.25 7.56
CA ALA A 119 6.08 -23.83 6.33
C ALA A 119 4.95 -24.30 5.38
N PRO A 120 5.24 -24.59 4.09
CA PRO A 120 4.23 -25.07 3.15
C PRO A 120 3.55 -26.37 3.62
N ALA A 121 2.40 -26.69 3.04
CA ALA A 121 1.45 -27.75 3.42
C ALA A 121 2.01 -28.87 4.34
N HIS A 122 1.64 -28.80 5.61
CA HIS A 122 1.88 -29.81 6.64
C HIS A 122 0.59 -29.97 7.47
N ASN A 123 0.44 -31.12 8.13
CA ASN A 123 -0.88 -31.60 8.56
C ASN A 123 -1.33 -31.00 9.91
N HIS A 124 -1.80 -29.75 9.90
CA HIS A 124 -2.51 -29.11 11.04
C HIS A 124 -3.74 -28.33 10.54
N HIS A 125 -4.77 -28.21 11.38
CA HIS A 125 -6.04 -27.60 10.99
C HIS A 125 -5.95 -26.07 11.01
N HIS A 126 -5.81 -25.45 9.83
CA HIS A 126 -6.01 -24.01 9.68
C HIS A 126 -7.49 -23.74 9.40
N PRO A 127 -8.20 -22.92 10.21
CA PRO A 127 -9.54 -22.49 9.87
C PRO A 127 -9.47 -21.61 8.63
N ALA A 128 -9.82 -22.20 7.48
CA ALA A 128 -9.93 -21.47 6.23
C ALA A 128 -11.16 -20.56 6.31
N LEU A 129 -10.94 -19.26 6.51
CA LEU A 129 -11.96 -18.24 6.33
C LEU A 129 -12.25 -18.12 4.83
N ARG A 130 -13.06 -19.05 4.29
CA ARG A 130 -13.55 -19.02 2.89
C ARG A 130 -14.69 -18.00 2.72
N VAL A 131 -14.56 -16.84 3.35
CA VAL A 131 -15.45 -15.72 3.07
C VAL A 131 -14.82 -14.90 1.95
N PRO A 132 -15.58 -14.52 0.91
CA PRO A 132 -15.13 -13.53 -0.05
C PRO A 132 -14.68 -12.28 0.71
N VAL A 133 -13.50 -11.74 0.39
CA VAL A 133 -13.19 -10.35 0.72
C VAL A 133 -14.30 -9.52 0.08
N ALA A 134 -15.01 -8.73 0.89
CA ALA A 134 -16.27 -8.08 0.55
C ALA A 134 -16.27 -7.51 -0.89
N VAL A 135 -17.13 -8.09 -1.74
CA VAL A 135 -17.50 -7.48 -3.02
C VAL A 135 -18.65 -6.52 -2.73
N SER A 136 -18.43 -5.21 -2.92
CA SER A 136 -19.53 -4.24 -2.87
C SER A 136 -20.54 -4.58 -3.97
N PRO A 137 -21.82 -4.86 -3.65
CA PRO A 137 -22.82 -5.04 -4.68
C PRO A 137 -23.11 -3.68 -5.31
N ALA A 138 -22.80 -3.53 -6.60
CA ALA A 138 -23.28 -2.40 -7.39
C ALA A 138 -24.81 -2.49 -7.46
N SER A 139 -25.52 -1.57 -6.79
CA SER A 139 -26.98 -1.47 -6.89
C SER A 139 -27.34 -0.64 -8.12
N ALA A 140 -27.73 -1.30 -9.20
CA ALA A 140 -28.36 -0.62 -10.33
C ALA A 140 -29.83 -0.32 -9.98
N GLY A 141 -30.10 0.90 -9.52
CA GLY A 141 -31.47 1.39 -9.37
C GLY A 141 -32.11 1.61 -10.74
N LEU A 142 -32.87 0.64 -11.23
CA LEU A 142 -33.85 0.85 -12.29
C LEU A 142 -35.00 1.68 -11.72
N LYS A 143 -35.11 2.92 -12.15
CA LYS A 143 -36.29 3.76 -11.89
C LYS A 143 -37.35 3.45 -12.98
N PRO A 144 -38.64 3.31 -12.62
CA PRO A 144 -39.71 2.91 -13.54
C PRO A 144 -39.95 3.89 -14.68
#